data_AF-A0A2E2B2W3-F1
#
_entry.id   AF-A0A2E2B2W3-F1
#
_cell.length_a   1.000
_cell.length_b   1.000
_cell.length_c   1.000
_cell.angle_alpha   90.00
_cell.angle_beta   90.00
_cell.angle_gamma   90.00
#
_symmetry.space_group_name_H-M   'P 1'
#
loop_
_entity.id
_entity.type
_entity.pdbx_description
1 polymer ?
#
loop_
_entity_poly.entity_id
_entity_poly.type
_entity_poly.pdbx_seq_one_letter_code
_entity_poly.pdbx_strand_id
1 'polypeptide(L)'
;MICEKCGYDLRGLPQRGGCPECGNSYDKDNFAGIAKPDNIYRKSETIAFWLKIMALVFGGIVIMGCSGVLSFFAKTPEKPLITGGVICGMMILIAIAMILLKHLEEKEQD
;
A
#
# COMPACT_ATOMS: atom_id res chain seq x y z
N MET A 1 22.85 -9.88 2.14
CA MET A 1 23.05 -9.53 3.56
C MET A 1 24.10 -8.45 3.58
N ILE A 2 23.76 -7.28 4.10
CA ILE A 2 24.65 -6.12 4.16
C ILE A 2 24.91 -5.79 5.62
N CYS A 3 26.09 -5.29 5.95
CA CYS A 3 26.39 -4.81 7.30
C CYS A 3 25.50 -3.60 7.63
N GLU A 4 24.84 -3.60 8.79
CA GLU A 4 23.95 -2.50 9.19
C GLU A 4 24.67 -1.15 9.32
N LYS A 5 25.96 -1.17 9.67
CA LYS A 5 26.73 0.02 10.02
C LYS A 5 27.37 0.73 8.81
N CYS A 6 27.78 -0.04 7.81
CA CYS A 6 28.54 0.49 6.66
C CYS A 6 27.98 0.08 5.29
N GLY A 7 27.01 -0.83 5.23
CA GLY A 7 26.43 -1.31 3.98
C GLY A 7 27.31 -2.31 3.20
N TYR A 8 28.48 -2.70 3.72
CA TYR A 8 29.34 -3.69 3.07
C TYR A 8 28.62 -5.04 2.88
N ASP A 9 28.84 -5.68 1.74
CA ASP A 9 28.22 -6.96 1.42
C ASP A 9 28.87 -8.11 2.19
N LEU A 10 28.10 -8.74 3.08
CA LEU A 10 28.55 -9.86 3.91
C LEU A 10 28.33 -11.22 3.20
N ARG A 11 27.88 -11.23 1.94
CA ARG A 11 27.75 -12.45 1.14
C ARG A 11 29.15 -13.04 0.87
N GLY A 12 29.34 -14.32 1.21
CA GLY A 12 30.62 -15.01 1.06
C GLY A 12 31.55 -14.97 2.29
N LEU A 13 31.21 -14.19 3.32
CA LEU A 13 31.91 -14.21 4.60
C LEU A 13 31.40 -15.33 5.53
N PRO A 14 32.13 -15.72 6.59
CA PRO A 14 31.68 -16.71 7.58
C PRO A 14 30.33 -16.35 8.25
N GLN A 15 29.77 -17.30 9.01
CA GLN A 15 28.47 -17.11 9.68
C GLN A 15 28.52 -16.05 10.79
N ARG A 16 29.66 -15.94 11.47
CA ARG A 16 29.89 -14.96 12.55
C ARG A 16 31.26 -14.34 12.38
N GLY A 17 31.41 -13.08 12.77
CA GLY A 17 32.70 -12.40 12.72
C GLY A 17 32.56 -10.88 12.71
N GLY A 18 33.66 -10.20 12.40
CA GLY A 18 33.69 -8.75 12.21
C GLY A 18 33.59 -8.36 10.74
N CYS A 19 32.88 -7.27 10.45
CA CYS A 19 32.87 -6.65 9.13
C CYS A 19 34.27 -6.12 8.78
N PRO A 20 34.84 -6.44 7.60
CA PRO A 20 36.20 -6.03 7.24
C PRO A 20 36.36 -4.51 7.05
N GLU A 21 35.28 -3.81 6.72
CA GLU A 21 35.29 -2.35 6.51
C GLU A 21 35.21 -1.57 7.83
N CYS A 22 34.27 -1.94 8.70
CA CYS A 22 33.93 -1.12 9.88
C CYS A 22 34.19 -1.81 11.22
N GLY A 23 34.63 -3.06 11.21
CA GLY A 23 34.88 -3.87 12.40
C GLY A 23 33.62 -4.28 13.18
N ASN A 24 32.41 -3.96 12.70
CA ASN A 24 31.17 -4.30 13.41
C ASN A 24 30.99 -5.81 13.47
N SER A 25 30.73 -6.36 14.65
CA SER A 25 30.39 -7.76 14.81
C SER A 25 29.06 -8.06 14.14
N TYR A 26 28.99 -9.15 13.39
CA TYR A 26 27.76 -9.67 12.81
C TYR A 26 27.61 -11.16 13.13
N ASP A 27 26.37 -11.59 13.23
CA ASP A 27 25.95 -12.99 13.39
C ASP A 27 24.79 -13.28 12.44
N LYS A 28 25.04 -14.16 11.46
CA LYS A 28 24.05 -14.56 10.46
C LYS A 28 22.99 -15.52 10.99
N ASP A 29 23.28 -16.25 12.07
CA ASP A 29 22.31 -17.19 12.66
C ASP A 29 21.21 -16.41 13.39
N ASN A 30 21.59 -15.29 14.03
CA ASN A 30 20.69 -14.45 14.82
C ASN A 30 20.34 -13.11 14.13
N PHE A 31 20.81 -12.89 12.90
CA PHE A 31 20.68 -11.63 12.15
C PHE A 31 21.21 -10.37 12.87
N ALA A 32 22.11 -10.52 13.85
CA ALA A 32 22.71 -9.40 14.57
C ALA A 32 23.77 -8.72 13.69
N GLY A 33 23.82 -7.39 13.67
CA GLY A 33 24.82 -6.64 12.89
C GLY A 33 24.58 -6.61 11.37
N ILE A 34 23.47 -7.21 10.91
CA ILE A 34 23.07 -7.29 9.51
C ILE A 34 21.91 -6.34 9.31
N ALA A 35 22.02 -5.46 8.31
CA ALA A 35 20.90 -4.63 7.90
C ALA A 35 19.78 -5.56 7.47
N LYS A 36 18.72 -5.59 8.27
CA LYS A 36 17.48 -6.24 7.89
C LYS A 36 16.98 -5.57 6.61
N PRO A 37 16.42 -6.30 5.65
CA PRO A 37 15.70 -5.70 4.54
C PRO A 37 14.35 -5.13 5.05
N ASP A 38 14.35 -4.33 6.10
CA ASP A 38 13.15 -3.88 6.81
C ASP A 38 12.92 -2.37 6.64
N ASN A 39 12.43 -1.99 5.46
CA ASN A 39 11.41 -0.93 5.35
C ASN A 39 10.94 -0.66 3.93
N ILE A 40 11.72 -1.06 2.92
CA ILE A 40 11.38 -0.72 1.53
C ILE A 40 10.17 -1.53 1.04
N TYR A 41 10.04 -2.79 1.46
CA TYR A 41 8.93 -3.65 1.01
C TYR A 41 7.61 -3.36 1.73
N ARG A 42 7.61 -3.18 3.07
CA ARG A 42 6.39 -2.87 3.86
C ARG A 42 5.77 -1.51 3.50
N LYS A 43 6.59 -0.52 3.11
CA LYS A 43 6.09 0.78 2.66
C LYS A 43 5.39 0.69 1.30
N SER A 44 5.83 -0.23 0.42
CA SER A 44 5.27 -0.38 -0.92
C SER A 44 3.82 -0.91 -0.91
N GLU A 45 3.49 -1.84 0.00
CA GLU A 45 2.11 -2.35 0.13
C GLU A 45 1.15 -1.29 0.67
N THR A 46 1.59 -0.50 1.65
CA THR A 46 0.77 0.62 2.16
C THR A 46 0.51 1.68 1.09
N ILE A 47 1.51 1.98 0.25
CA ILE A 47 1.37 2.93 -0.86
C ILE A 47 0.43 2.36 -1.94
N ALA A 48 0.59 1.10 -2.31
CA ALA A 48 -0.28 0.46 -3.32
C ALA A 48 -1.74 0.43 -2.88
N PHE A 49 -2.00 0.19 -1.60
CA PHE A 49 -3.34 0.24 -1.01
C PHE A 49 -3.94 1.64 -1.08
N TRP A 50 -3.20 2.67 -0.64
CA TRP A 50 -3.65 4.07 -0.73
C TRP A 50 -3.88 4.52 -2.18
N LEU A 51 -3.02 4.09 -3.11
CA LEU A 51 -3.16 4.41 -4.53
C LEU A 51 -4.41 3.77 -5.14
N LYS A 52 -4.75 2.53 -4.77
CA LYS A 52 -6.03 1.89 -5.15
C LYS A 52 -7.24 2.66 -4.62
N ILE A 53 -7.21 3.09 -3.34
CA ILE A 53 -8.30 3.88 -2.76
C ILE A 53 -8.45 5.22 -3.49
N MET A 54 -7.36 5.94 -3.70
CA MET A 54 -7.37 7.21 -4.42
C MET A 54 -7.92 7.04 -5.85
N ALA A 55 -7.53 5.98 -6.55
CA ALA A 55 -8.04 5.70 -7.90
C ALA A 55 -9.55 5.43 -7.91
N LEU A 56 -10.09 4.70 -6.92
CA LEU A 56 -11.53 4.46 -6.81
C LEU A 56 -12.29 5.74 -6.49
N VAL A 57 -11.83 6.55 -5.53
CA VAL A 57 -12.47 7.81 -5.18
C VAL A 57 -12.46 8.77 -6.37
N PHE A 58 -11.32 8.91 -7.04
CA PHE A 58 -11.19 9.75 -8.23
C PHE A 58 -12.08 9.26 -9.37
N GLY A 59 -12.11 7.95 -9.63
CA GLY A 59 -13.01 7.34 -10.61
C GLY A 59 -14.48 7.62 -10.32
N GLY A 60 -14.90 7.53 -9.06
CA GLY A 60 -16.27 7.86 -8.63
C GLY A 60 -16.62 9.33 -8.88
N ILE A 61 -15.73 10.26 -8.57
CA ILE A 61 -15.91 11.70 -8.83
C ILE A 61 -16.06 11.97 -10.33
N VAL A 62 -15.22 11.36 -11.16
CA VAL A 62 -15.27 11.51 -12.62
C VAL A 62 -16.59 10.97 -13.17
N ILE A 63 -17.01 9.77 -12.75
CA ILE A 63 -18.28 9.17 -13.18
C ILE A 63 -19.47 10.05 -12.77
N MET A 64 -19.48 10.54 -11.54
CA MET A 64 -20.54 11.42 -11.03
C MET A 64 -20.59 12.74 -11.81
N GLY A 65 -19.43 13.35 -12.08
CA GLY A 65 -19.31 14.55 -12.90
C GLY A 65 -19.81 14.34 -14.33
N CYS A 66 -19.38 13.26 -14.99
CA CYS A 66 -19.85 12.91 -16.33
C CYS A 66 -21.38 12.67 -16.36
N SER A 67 -21.92 11.97 -15.35
CA SER A 67 -23.36 11.72 -15.24
C SER A 67 -24.15 13.01 -15.05
N GLY A 68 -23.63 13.95 -14.27
CA GLY A 68 -24.22 15.27 -14.08
C GLY A 68 -24.24 16.08 -15.36
N VAL A 69 -23.12 16.14 -16.08
CA VAL A 69 -23.03 16.86 -17.37
C VAL A 69 -23.97 16.26 -18.40
N LEU A 70 -24.02 14.93 -18.52
CA LEU A 70 -24.96 14.25 -19.44
C LEU A 70 -26.42 14.55 -19.10
N SER A 71 -26.75 14.72 -17.82
CA SER A 71 -28.12 15.04 -17.37
C SER A 71 -28.59 16.41 -17.85
N PHE A 72 -27.69 17.37 -18.09
CA PHE A 72 -28.05 18.67 -18.68
C PHE A 72 -28.50 18.57 -20.15
N PHE A 73 -28.08 17.52 -20.86
CA PHE A 73 -28.42 17.31 -22.27
C PHE A 73 -29.56 16.31 -22.48
N ALA A 74 -29.99 15.61 -21.42
CA ALA A 74 -31.03 14.60 -21.51
C ALA A 74 -32.44 15.18 -21.34
N LYS A 75 -33.38 14.78 -22.20
CA LYS A 75 -34.80 15.18 -22.13
C LYS A 75 -35.54 14.64 -20.89
N THR A 76 -34.99 13.65 -20.19
CA THR A 76 -35.57 13.03 -18.98
C THR A 76 -34.47 12.78 -17.93
N PRO A 77 -34.29 13.67 -16.94
CA PRO A 77 -33.11 13.68 -16.04
C PRO A 77 -33.18 12.67 -14.87
N GLU A 78 -34.31 12.01 -14.67
CA GLU A 78 -34.58 11.19 -13.47
C GLU A 78 -33.76 9.89 -13.44
N LYS A 79 -33.62 9.22 -14.59
CA LYS A 79 -32.93 7.94 -14.71
C LYS A 79 -31.41 8.03 -14.49
N PRO A 80 -30.67 8.97 -15.11
CA PRO A 80 -29.21 9.03 -14.96
C PRO A 80 -28.76 9.39 -13.53
N LEU A 81 -29.57 10.17 -12.79
CA LEU A 81 -29.25 10.56 -11.42
C LEU A 81 -29.27 9.34 -10.47
N ILE A 82 -30.29 8.48 -10.59
CA ILE A 82 -30.43 7.28 -9.76
C ILE A 82 -29.31 6.29 -10.09
N THR A 83 -29.02 6.06 -11.38
CA THR A 83 -27.97 5.11 -11.78
C THR A 83 -26.60 5.57 -11.30
N GLY A 84 -26.28 6.86 -11.44
CA GLY A 84 -25.04 7.43 -10.92
C GLY A 84 -24.92 7.32 -9.40
N GLY A 85 -26.02 7.57 -8.67
CA GLY A 85 -26.06 7.43 -7.21
C GLY A 85 -25.80 6.00 -6.73
N VAL A 86 -26.41 5.00 -7.37
CA VAL A 86 -26.22 3.58 -7.02
C VAL A 86 -24.77 3.13 -7.25
N ILE A 87 -24.17 3.51 -8.38
CA ILE A 87 -22.78 3.16 -8.70
C ILE A 87 -21.83 3.80 -7.67
N CYS A 88 -22.03 5.08 -7.35
CA CYS A 88 -21.21 5.78 -6.37
C CYS A 88 -21.32 5.15 -4.97
N GLY A 89 -22.54 4.81 -4.55
CA GLY A 89 -22.78 4.12 -3.28
C GLY A 89 -22.08 2.74 -3.21
N MET A 90 -22.16 1.95 -4.28
CA MET A 90 -21.49 0.65 -4.35
C MET A 90 -19.96 0.81 -4.27
N MET A 91 -19.37 1.80 -4.95
CA MET A 91 -17.93 2.05 -4.86
C MET A 91 -17.47 2.45 -3.46
N ILE A 92 -18.25 3.28 -2.77
CA ILE A 92 -17.97 3.70 -1.38
C ILE A 92 -18.04 2.50 -0.44
N LEU A 93 -19.04 1.63 -0.57
CA LEU A 93 -19.16 0.42 0.24
C LEU A 93 -17.97 -0.52 0.05
N ILE A 94 -17.52 -0.72 -1.19
CA ILE A 94 -16.32 -1.54 -1.48
C ILE A 94 -15.07 -0.91 -0.83
N ALA A 95 -14.92 0.41 -0.91
CA ALA A 95 -13.80 1.12 -0.27
C ALA A 95 -13.81 0.94 1.26
N ILE A 96 -14.97 1.08 1.90
CA ILE A 96 -15.13 0.87 3.36
C ILE A 96 -14.81 -0.59 3.72
N ALA A 97 -15.31 -1.55 2.97
CA ALA A 97 -15.03 -2.97 3.19
C ALA A 97 -13.52 -3.28 3.12
N MET A 98 -12.82 -2.72 2.13
CA MET A 98 -11.36 -2.88 2.03
C MET A 98 -10.61 -2.26 3.21
N ILE A 99 -11.03 -1.08 3.70
CA ILE A 99 -10.42 -0.42 4.87
C ILE A 99 -10.64 -1.27 6.12
N LEU A 100 -11.85 -1.80 6.31
CA LEU A 100 -12.17 -2.67 7.44
C LEU A 100 -11.34 -3.96 7.42
N LEU A 101 -11.24 -4.62 6.27
CA LEU A 101 -10.41 -5.83 6.12
C LEU A 101 -8.96 -5.57 6.50
N LYS A 102 -8.39 -4.46 6.00
CA LYS A 102 -7.02 -4.07 6.36
C LYS A 102 -6.86 -3.83 7.86
N HIS A 103 -7.84 -3.16 8.48
CA HIS A 103 -7.75 -2.86 9.90
C HIS A 103 -7.88 -4.11 10.78
N LEU A 104 -8.60 -5.14 10.31
CA LEU A 104 -8.65 -6.44 10.96
C LEU A 104 -7.31 -7.18 10.85
N GLU A 105 -6.65 -7.12 9.69
CA GLU A 105 -5.33 -7.73 9.47
C GLU A 105 -4.26 -7.11 10.37
N GLU A 106 -4.28 -5.78 10.53
CA GLU A 106 -3.37 -5.07 11.45
C GLU A 106 -3.59 -5.50 12.91
N LYS A 107 -4.84 -5.74 13.33
CA LYS A 107 -5.16 -6.23 14.69
C LYS A 107 -4.74 -7.66 14.96
N GLU A 108 -4.55 -8.49 13.94
CA GLU A 108 -4.09 -9.87 14.11
C GLU A 108 -2.57 -9.96 14.31
N GLN A 109 -1.84 -8.90 13.92
CA GLN A 109 -0.37 -8.84 14.03
C GLN A 109 0.14 -8.27 15.35
N ASP A 110 -0.74 -7.69 16.19
CA ASP A 110 -0.45 -7.13 17.52
C ASP A 110 -0.79 -8.12 18.66
#